data_AF-A0A3B6ASG7-F1
#
_entry.id   AF-A0A3B6ASG7-F1
#
_cell.length_a   1.000
_cell.length_b   1.000
_cell.length_c   1.000
_cell.angle_alpha   90.00
_cell.angle_beta   90.00
_cell.angle_gamma   90.00
#
_symmetry.space_group_name_H-M   'P 1'
#
loop_
_entity.id
_entity.type
_entity.pdbx_description
1 polymer ?
#
loop_
_entity_poly.entity_id
_entity_poly.type
_entity_poly.pdbx_seq_one_letter_code
_entity_poly.pdbx_strand_id
1 'polypeptide(L)'
;MTPTAPRKRARYCCGLCGLPKKGHVCRFAGGSSSARVVQGREEAAPPTDPAPAGAKKEEVTIITALPNDVLGTIISALPIDEAARTNAISKGWKHLWHDYTPLNLDDRDLHKMAWTGDNLVDLISDILEAPREVRARRLSLSTLCRHSGDRDRYPIFDRWFRSKVLDQLQDFHFSYQRVNNTEPLQAGELMPPLPPSLSFSSLRVASFGCCHFPENILASGGISFPYLIDLTLCRITNSENTLHTMIAASPNLFSLYLHRNYHFRRVHISSQTIVRFRMFIDPDSDVMEELLVVKTPNLEELMLWDQGYCGPQIIRVLLAPKLHILGCLHSDIMSTVQLGKTMLQAMIDSSLVSSLHNVKILKLVLHGLRLNHVIDVLQCFPCLQQLHINTQMSHIPNKQNDNPAATTVECVDRHLKQVVVRNYSGKKPDYNFAKFFVLNARALESMKLHVPFSWNNEWRSRQRIKMVKNRASPNALVYFEGAE
;
A
#
# COMPACT_ATOMS: atom_id res chain seq x y z
N MET A 1 52.97 -30.15 41.24
CA MET A 1 53.54 -29.63 39.99
C MET A 1 53.55 -30.75 38.96
N THR A 2 52.60 -30.73 38.04
CA THR A 2 52.53 -31.59 36.86
C THR A 2 52.16 -30.67 35.69
N PRO A 3 53.03 -30.46 34.69
CA PRO A 3 52.80 -29.50 33.62
C PRO A 3 51.85 -30.09 32.57
N THR A 4 50.75 -29.41 32.32
CA THR A 4 49.77 -29.72 31.26
C THR A 4 50.27 -29.24 29.89
N ALA A 5 50.13 -30.12 28.90
CA ALA A 5 50.57 -29.96 27.52
C ALA A 5 49.91 -28.77 26.78
N PRO A 6 50.59 -28.19 25.76
CA PRO A 6 50.06 -27.05 25.00
C PRO A 6 48.88 -27.46 24.11
N ARG A 7 47.75 -26.76 24.27
CA ARG A 7 46.56 -26.90 23.41
C ARG A 7 46.89 -26.53 21.95
N LYS A 8 46.81 -27.50 21.03
CA LYS A 8 46.90 -27.29 19.57
C LYS A 8 45.78 -26.34 19.12
N ARG A 9 46.13 -25.20 18.52
CA ARG A 9 45.16 -24.30 17.85
C ARG A 9 44.62 -24.96 16.59
N ALA A 10 43.32 -25.26 16.55
CA ALA A 10 42.65 -25.74 15.34
C ALA A 10 42.70 -24.65 14.26
N ARG A 11 43.32 -24.94 13.11
CA ARG A 11 43.28 -24.07 11.92
C ARG A 11 42.01 -24.39 11.14
N TYR A 12 41.05 -23.48 11.12
CA TYR A 12 39.82 -23.63 10.35
C TYR A 12 40.07 -23.31 8.87
N CYS A 13 40.17 -24.35 8.04
CA CYS A 13 40.24 -24.24 6.58
C CYS A 13 38.85 -24.37 5.93
N CYS A 14 38.71 -23.89 4.69
CA CYS A 14 37.54 -24.11 3.85
C CYS A 14 37.49 -25.57 3.38
N GLY A 15 36.36 -26.25 3.58
CA GLY A 15 36.20 -27.66 3.23
C GLY A 15 36.16 -27.98 1.73
N LEU A 16 36.06 -26.95 0.87
CA LEU A 16 35.98 -27.12 -0.60
C LEU A 16 37.32 -26.86 -1.31
N CYS A 17 38.17 -25.99 -0.77
CA CYS A 17 39.45 -25.60 -1.40
C CYS A 17 40.68 -25.72 -0.47
N GLY A 18 40.50 -26.07 0.81
CA GLY A 18 41.60 -26.31 1.76
C GLY A 18 42.30 -25.06 2.31
N LEU A 19 41.93 -23.85 1.89
CA LEU A 19 42.59 -22.60 2.32
C LEU A 19 42.07 -22.07 3.68
N PRO A 20 42.90 -21.35 4.47
CA PRO A 20 42.52 -20.79 5.76
C PRO A 20 41.44 -19.70 5.64
N LYS A 21 40.41 -19.74 6.52
CA LYS A 21 39.19 -18.92 6.40
C LYS A 21 39.33 -17.40 6.58
N LYS A 22 40.47 -16.88 7.07
CA LYS A 22 40.61 -15.43 7.27
C LYS A 22 40.85 -14.72 5.94
N GLY A 23 39.86 -13.97 5.46
CA GLY A 23 39.97 -13.12 4.27
C GLY A 23 39.81 -13.86 2.93
N HIS A 24 39.36 -15.12 2.94
CA HIS A 24 39.19 -15.92 1.72
C HIS A 24 37.71 -16.02 1.31
N VAL A 25 37.39 -15.60 0.08
CA VAL A 25 36.10 -15.85 -0.58
C VAL A 25 36.32 -16.97 -1.60
N CYS A 26 35.71 -18.13 -1.35
CA CYS A 26 35.89 -19.31 -2.20
C CYS A 26 35.03 -19.17 -3.47
N ARG A 27 35.68 -19.13 -4.65
CA ARG A 27 35.02 -19.01 -5.97
C ARG A 27 34.08 -20.17 -6.33
N PHE A 28 34.11 -21.28 -5.58
CA PHE A 28 33.28 -22.47 -5.81
C PHE A 28 31.95 -22.47 -5.01
N ALA A 29 31.62 -21.37 -4.33
CA ALA A 29 30.44 -21.30 -3.47
C ALA A 29 29.09 -21.05 -4.21
N GLY A 30 29.08 -21.02 -5.54
CA GLY A 30 27.85 -20.90 -6.33
C GLY A 30 27.89 -21.76 -7.59
N GLY A 31 27.25 -22.93 -7.54
CA GLY A 31 27.06 -23.77 -8.74
C GLY A 31 27.02 -25.26 -8.42
N SER A 32 25.89 -25.87 -8.75
CA SER A 32 25.58 -27.29 -8.57
C SER A 32 26.56 -28.25 -9.27
N SER A 33 26.80 -29.37 -8.59
CA SER A 33 27.46 -30.62 -9.00
C SER A 33 27.67 -30.88 -10.50
N SER A 34 28.93 -31.12 -10.90
CA SER A 34 29.28 -32.31 -11.70
C SER A 34 30.80 -32.53 -11.69
N ALA A 35 31.19 -33.75 -11.36
CA ALA A 35 32.56 -34.23 -11.32
C ALA A 35 33.21 -34.27 -12.72
N ARG A 36 34.51 -33.94 -12.82
CA ARG A 36 35.40 -34.51 -13.84
C ARG A 36 36.88 -34.36 -13.47
N VAL A 37 37.45 -35.52 -13.11
CA VAL A 37 38.77 -36.09 -13.36
C VAL A 37 39.95 -35.14 -13.64
N VAL A 38 40.95 -35.28 -12.76
CA VAL A 38 42.34 -34.85 -12.90
C VAL A 38 43.12 -35.85 -13.78
N GLN A 39 43.80 -35.34 -14.81
CA GLN A 39 45.05 -35.86 -15.38
C GLN A 39 45.92 -34.61 -15.58
N GLY A 40 47.20 -34.49 -15.24
CA GLY A 40 48.27 -35.46 -15.05
C GLY A 40 49.51 -34.81 -15.69
N ARG A 41 50.35 -34.18 -14.85
CA ARG A 41 51.73 -33.65 -15.03
C ARG A 41 52.38 -33.64 -16.42
N GLU A 42 53.03 -32.51 -16.75
CA GLU A 42 54.50 -32.44 -16.81
C GLU A 42 55.02 -30.98 -16.70
N GLU A 43 56.20 -30.85 -16.09
CA GLU A 43 56.81 -29.65 -15.54
C GLU A 43 58.16 -29.43 -16.24
N ALA A 44 58.43 -28.24 -16.79
CA ALA A 44 59.79 -27.71 -17.01
C ALA A 44 59.77 -26.17 -17.21
N ALA A 45 60.87 -25.54 -16.79
CA ALA A 45 61.05 -24.17 -16.27
C ALA A 45 61.31 -23.02 -17.31
N PRO A 46 61.37 -21.73 -16.88
CA PRO A 46 61.22 -20.50 -17.70
C PRO A 46 62.61 -19.84 -17.97
N PRO A 47 62.80 -18.51 -18.24
CA PRO A 47 61.93 -17.40 -18.70
C PRO A 47 62.53 -16.58 -19.88
N THR A 48 61.76 -15.66 -20.48
CA THR A 48 62.29 -14.33 -20.91
C THR A 48 61.13 -13.38 -21.28
N ASP A 49 60.99 -12.30 -20.49
CA ASP A 49 60.18 -11.10 -20.75
C ASP A 49 61.10 -10.00 -21.36
N PRO A 50 60.59 -8.83 -21.83
CA PRO A 50 59.29 -8.50 -22.42
C PRO A 50 59.42 -7.58 -23.67
N ALA A 51 58.30 -7.29 -24.37
CA ALA A 51 58.17 -6.09 -25.20
C ALA A 51 56.75 -5.48 -25.04
N PRO A 52 56.60 -4.13 -25.14
CA PRO A 52 55.72 -3.40 -24.24
C PRO A 52 54.38 -2.94 -24.83
N ALA A 53 53.48 -2.66 -23.89
CA ALA A 53 52.39 -1.67 -23.93
C ALA A 53 51.27 -1.89 -24.96
N GLY A 54 50.44 -2.90 -24.68
CA GLY A 54 49.04 -2.90 -25.12
C GLY A 54 48.26 -1.79 -24.38
N ALA A 55 47.71 -0.86 -25.15
CA ALA A 55 46.74 0.12 -24.69
C ALA A 55 45.61 -0.58 -23.92
N LYS A 56 45.41 -0.19 -22.65
CA LYS A 56 44.23 -0.58 -21.89
C LYS A 56 43.02 0.03 -22.59
N LYS A 57 42.25 -0.79 -23.31
CA LYS A 57 40.85 -0.47 -23.62
C LYS A 57 40.13 -0.36 -22.28
N GLU A 58 39.82 0.86 -21.85
CA GLU A 58 38.83 1.08 -20.80
C GLU A 58 37.51 0.51 -21.31
N GLU A 59 37.06 -0.60 -20.72
CA GLU A 59 35.67 -1.02 -20.79
C GLU A 59 34.84 0.03 -20.04
N VAL A 60 34.48 1.11 -20.75
CA VAL A 60 33.48 2.07 -20.32
C VAL A 60 32.19 1.27 -20.18
N THR A 61 31.83 0.92 -18.96
CA THR A 61 30.51 0.35 -18.67
C THR A 61 29.45 1.35 -19.14
N ILE A 62 28.44 0.88 -19.86
CA ILE A 62 27.39 1.69 -20.53
C ILE A 62 26.78 2.75 -19.59
N ILE A 63 26.78 2.49 -18.28
CA ILE A 63 26.28 3.38 -17.23
C ILE A 63 27.17 4.64 -17.07
N THR A 64 28.49 4.53 -17.20
CA THR A 64 29.42 5.68 -17.09
C THR A 64 29.39 6.63 -18.29
N ALA A 65 28.71 6.24 -19.37
CA ALA A 65 28.50 7.08 -20.55
C ALA A 65 27.21 7.91 -20.49
N LEU A 66 26.37 7.73 -19.46
CA LEU A 66 25.14 8.48 -19.28
C LEU A 66 25.44 9.91 -18.80
N PRO A 67 24.65 10.92 -19.23
CA PRO A 67 24.71 12.27 -18.68
C PRO A 67 24.53 12.33 -17.16
N ASN A 68 25.21 13.26 -16.49
CA ASN A 68 25.23 13.37 -15.02
C ASN A 68 23.83 13.62 -14.41
N ASP A 69 22.93 14.27 -15.12
CA ASP A 69 21.52 14.49 -14.75
C ASP A 69 20.70 13.20 -14.78
N VAL A 70 20.94 12.34 -15.77
CA VAL A 70 20.33 11.00 -15.84
C VAL A 70 20.88 10.11 -14.74
N LEU A 71 22.19 10.13 -14.51
CA LEU A 71 22.82 9.43 -13.39
C LEU A 71 22.29 9.94 -12.04
N GLY A 72 22.16 11.25 -11.89
CA GLY A 72 21.57 11.87 -10.70
C GLY A 72 20.14 11.40 -10.44
N THR A 73 19.34 11.26 -11.51
CA THR A 73 17.97 10.71 -11.43
C THR A 73 17.96 9.24 -11.02
N ILE A 74 18.86 8.41 -11.59
CA ILE A 74 19.00 6.99 -11.23
C ILE A 74 19.41 6.86 -9.76
N ILE A 75 20.41 7.61 -9.32
CA ILE A 75 20.90 7.60 -7.94
C ILE A 75 19.79 8.08 -6.98
N SER A 76 18.97 9.06 -7.38
CA SER A 76 17.83 9.52 -6.56
C SER A 76 16.80 8.42 -6.32
N ALA A 77 16.70 7.41 -7.19
CA ALA A 77 15.75 6.31 -7.01
C ALA A 77 16.22 5.27 -5.97
N LEU A 78 17.48 5.34 -5.52
CA LEU A 78 18.04 4.44 -4.52
C LEU A 78 17.72 4.92 -3.09
N PRO A 79 17.65 4.01 -2.10
CA PRO A 79 17.71 4.37 -0.68
C PRO A 79 18.91 5.27 -0.39
N ILE A 80 18.76 6.24 0.51
CA ILE A 80 19.76 7.28 0.74
C ILE A 80 21.15 6.72 1.13
N ASP A 81 21.20 5.60 1.85
CA ASP A 81 22.44 4.94 2.25
C ASP A 81 23.14 4.26 1.07
N GLU A 82 22.39 3.63 0.17
CA GLU A 82 22.91 3.07 -1.08
C GLU A 82 23.34 4.16 -2.04
N ALA A 83 22.55 5.22 -2.15
CA ALA A 83 22.84 6.38 -2.97
C ALA A 83 24.15 7.06 -2.53
N ALA A 84 24.37 7.24 -1.23
CA ALA A 84 25.63 7.76 -0.69
C ALA A 84 26.82 6.82 -0.96
N ARG A 85 26.61 5.49 -0.96
CA ARG A 85 27.67 4.51 -1.28
C ARG A 85 28.12 4.56 -2.73
N THR A 86 27.32 5.13 -3.65
CA THR A 86 27.72 5.27 -5.05
C THR A 86 28.98 6.15 -5.23
N ASN A 87 29.28 7.02 -4.25
CA ASN A 87 30.52 7.79 -4.20
C ASN A 87 31.79 6.92 -4.15
N ALA A 88 31.68 5.66 -3.72
CA ALA A 88 32.78 4.71 -3.66
C ALA A 88 33.04 3.96 -4.98
N ILE A 89 32.17 4.12 -5.99
CA ILE A 89 32.27 3.39 -7.27
C ILE A 89 33.47 3.88 -8.08
N SER A 90 33.61 5.20 -8.26
CA SER A 90 34.74 5.80 -8.97
C SER A 90 34.93 7.28 -8.63
N LYS A 91 36.08 7.86 -9.01
CA LYS A 91 36.35 9.30 -8.84
C LYS A 91 35.30 10.18 -9.54
N GLY A 92 34.78 9.73 -10.68
CA GLY A 92 33.73 10.44 -11.43
C GLY A 92 32.37 10.42 -10.75
N TRP A 93 32.12 9.48 -9.83
CA TRP A 93 30.82 9.35 -9.15
C TRP A 93 30.76 10.07 -7.82
N LYS A 94 31.92 10.42 -7.25
CA LYS A 94 32.03 11.09 -5.94
C LYS A 94 31.23 12.40 -5.84
N HIS A 95 31.09 13.12 -6.94
CA HIS A 95 30.41 14.43 -6.97
C HIS A 95 28.94 14.31 -7.44
N LEU A 96 28.56 13.20 -8.08
CA LEU A 96 27.19 13.01 -8.60
C LEU A 96 26.13 13.08 -7.50
N TRP A 97 26.39 12.44 -6.36
CA TRP A 97 25.47 12.44 -5.22
C TRP A 97 25.26 13.82 -4.58
N HIS A 98 26.30 14.65 -4.53
CA HIS A 98 26.23 15.96 -3.87
C HIS A 98 25.71 17.05 -4.81
N ASP A 99 26.11 17.01 -6.08
CA ASP A 99 25.96 18.14 -7.01
C ASP A 99 24.84 17.92 -8.04
N TYR A 100 24.42 16.67 -8.28
CA TYR A 100 23.47 16.34 -9.36
C TYR A 100 22.26 15.50 -8.92
N THR A 101 22.30 14.90 -7.72
CA THR A 101 21.20 14.07 -7.23
C THR A 101 20.22 14.86 -6.36
N PRO A 102 18.94 14.94 -6.74
CA PRO A 102 17.90 15.46 -5.85
C PRO A 102 17.84 14.65 -4.56
N LEU A 103 17.82 15.35 -3.43
CA LEU A 103 17.85 14.70 -2.13
C LEU A 103 16.53 13.96 -1.87
N ASN A 104 16.62 12.66 -1.64
CA ASN A 104 15.51 11.81 -1.23
C ASN A 104 15.80 11.26 0.16
N LEU A 105 15.09 11.80 1.14
CA LEU A 105 15.24 11.46 2.56
C LEU A 105 14.09 10.55 2.99
N ASP A 106 14.42 9.34 3.43
CA ASP A 106 13.50 8.45 4.12
C ASP A 106 14.11 8.07 5.48
N ASP A 107 13.45 8.49 6.55
CA ASP A 107 13.92 8.24 7.91
C ASP A 107 13.98 6.75 8.25
N ARG A 108 13.17 5.90 7.59
CA ARG A 108 13.22 4.44 7.77
C ARG A 108 14.51 3.83 7.25
N ASP A 109 15.05 4.37 6.17
CA ASP A 109 16.32 3.89 5.60
C ASP A 109 17.48 4.30 6.50
N LEU A 110 17.43 5.52 7.03
CA LEU A 110 18.42 6.03 7.99
C LEU A 110 18.32 5.38 9.37
N HIS A 111 17.12 4.98 9.81
CA HIS A 111 16.90 4.30 11.08
C HIS A 111 17.68 2.96 11.15
N LYS A 112 17.97 2.32 10.01
CA LYS A 112 18.84 1.13 9.97
C LYS A 112 20.28 1.43 10.38
N MET A 113 20.71 2.69 10.21
CA MET A 113 22.06 3.17 10.50
C MET A 113 22.14 3.88 11.86
N ALA A 114 21.00 4.29 12.43
CA ALA A 114 20.93 5.01 13.69
C ALA A 114 20.60 4.08 14.87
N TRP A 115 21.35 4.24 15.97
CA TRP A 115 21.19 3.42 17.18
C TRP A 115 20.00 3.85 18.05
N THR A 116 19.60 5.12 17.96
CA THR A 116 18.52 5.75 18.72
C THR A 116 17.82 6.81 17.87
N GLY A 117 16.59 7.19 18.25
CA GLY A 117 15.84 8.23 17.55
C GLY A 117 16.50 9.61 17.62
N ASP A 118 17.31 9.92 18.64
CA ASP A 118 18.03 11.19 18.73
C ASP A 118 19.19 11.24 17.74
N ASN A 119 19.96 10.16 17.60
CA ASN A 119 21.02 10.07 16.59
C ASN A 119 20.45 10.22 15.16
N LEU A 120 19.22 9.73 14.93
CA LEU A 120 18.53 9.90 13.65
C LEU A 120 18.14 11.36 13.40
N VAL A 121 17.68 12.08 14.43
CA VAL A 121 17.38 13.51 14.36
C VAL A 121 18.63 14.32 14.07
N ASP A 122 19.74 14.02 14.74
CA ASP A 122 21.02 14.69 14.51
C ASP A 122 21.50 14.45 13.07
N LEU A 123 21.46 13.20 12.60
CA LEU A 123 21.82 12.85 11.22
C LEU A 123 20.96 13.57 10.17
N ILE A 124 19.64 13.64 10.36
CA ILE A 124 18.74 14.35 9.44
C ILE A 124 19.04 15.84 9.46
N SER A 125 19.30 16.42 10.64
CA SER A 125 19.67 17.83 10.78
C SER A 125 20.97 18.13 10.02
N ASP A 126 22.00 17.31 10.21
CA ASP A 126 23.27 17.44 9.50
C ASP A 126 23.09 17.35 7.97
N ILE A 127 22.21 16.47 7.48
CA ILE A 127 21.95 16.33 6.05
C ILE A 127 21.20 17.54 5.48
N LEU A 128 20.26 18.11 6.24
CA LEU A 128 19.46 19.27 5.83
C LEU A 128 20.22 20.60 5.94
N GLU A 129 21.19 20.68 6.85
CA GLU A 129 22.05 21.85 7.06
C GLU A 129 23.30 21.81 6.16
N ALA A 130 23.64 20.64 5.58
CA ALA A 130 24.75 20.51 4.65
C ALA A 130 24.57 21.44 3.42
N PRO A 131 25.61 22.16 3.00
CA PRO A 131 25.56 22.99 1.81
C PRO A 131 25.37 22.10 0.57
N ARG A 132 24.22 22.26 -0.09
CA ARG A 132 23.83 21.54 -1.31
C ARG A 132 23.30 22.52 -2.33
N GLU A 133 23.73 22.37 -3.58
CA GLU A 133 23.16 23.13 -4.70
C GLU A 133 21.79 22.56 -5.13
N VAL A 134 21.60 21.24 -4.98
CA VAL A 134 20.38 20.55 -5.40
C VAL A 134 19.38 20.43 -4.25
N ARG A 135 18.10 20.69 -4.55
CA ARG A 135 16.98 20.63 -3.59
C ARG A 135 16.48 19.20 -3.37
N ALA A 136 15.76 19.01 -2.28
CA ALA A 136 15.08 17.75 -1.98
C ALA A 136 13.85 17.58 -2.88
N ARG A 137 13.67 16.35 -3.36
CA ARG A 137 12.50 15.95 -4.13
C ARG A 137 11.51 15.18 -3.25
N ARG A 138 12.01 14.30 -2.37
CA ARG A 138 11.19 13.48 -1.49
C ARG A 138 11.68 13.55 -0.04
N LEU A 139 10.72 13.67 0.89
CA LEU A 139 10.96 13.62 2.32
C LEU A 139 9.90 12.73 2.96
N SER A 140 10.34 11.68 3.65
CA SER A 140 9.53 10.72 4.38
C SER A 140 10.02 10.67 5.82
N LEU A 141 9.18 11.13 6.75
CA LEU A 141 9.42 11.15 8.19
C LEU A 141 8.27 10.40 8.86
N SER A 142 8.50 9.19 9.35
CA SER A 142 7.45 8.30 9.90
C SER A 142 7.85 7.51 11.16
N THR A 143 9.13 7.58 11.55
CA THR A 143 9.75 6.86 12.67
C THR A 143 10.10 7.77 13.84
N LEU A 144 9.79 9.06 13.72
CA LEU A 144 10.09 10.04 14.75
C LEU A 144 8.83 10.35 15.56
N CYS A 145 8.87 10.06 16.86
CA CYS A 145 7.89 10.56 17.82
C CYS A 145 8.11 12.06 18.03
N ARG A 146 7.05 12.79 18.41
CA ARG A 146 7.20 14.19 18.87
C ARG A 146 8.03 14.28 20.14
N HIS A 147 7.74 13.43 21.10
CA HIS A 147 8.44 13.38 22.38
C HIS A 147 9.33 12.14 22.44
N SER A 148 10.57 12.31 22.92
CA SER A 148 11.51 11.24 23.22
C SER A 148 12.03 11.43 24.63
N GLY A 149 11.49 10.66 25.60
CA GLY A 149 11.63 10.99 27.01
C GLY A 149 11.04 12.38 27.30
N ASP A 150 11.81 13.25 27.94
CA ASP A 150 11.40 14.63 28.26
C ASP A 150 11.67 15.65 27.14
N ARG A 151 12.21 15.23 25.98
CA ARG A 151 12.56 16.15 24.89
C ARG A 151 11.41 16.30 23.88
N ASP A 152 10.93 17.53 23.69
CA ASP A 152 10.04 17.89 22.57
C ASP A 152 10.86 18.18 21.30
N ARG A 153 10.65 17.37 20.25
CA ARG A 153 11.30 17.52 18.95
C ARG A 153 10.55 18.48 18.01
N TYR A 154 9.40 19.01 18.43
CA TYR A 154 8.62 19.97 17.63
C TYR A 154 9.43 21.16 17.10
N PRO A 155 10.30 21.83 17.89
CA PRO A 155 11.12 22.93 17.39
C PRO A 155 12.13 22.50 16.31
N ILE A 156 12.56 21.24 16.35
CA ILE A 156 13.49 20.68 15.37
C ILE A 156 12.76 20.45 14.05
N PHE A 157 11.55 19.88 14.09
CA PHE A 157 10.71 19.74 12.90
C PHE A 157 10.37 21.10 12.29
N ASP A 158 10.02 22.10 13.09
CA ASP A 158 9.78 23.46 12.60
C ASP A 158 11.02 24.06 11.93
N ARG A 159 12.22 23.82 12.49
CA ARG A 159 13.49 24.23 11.87
C ARG A 159 13.72 23.55 10.52
N TRP A 160 13.51 22.23 10.44
CA TRP A 160 13.69 21.48 9.19
C TRP A 160 12.77 22.01 8.09
N PHE A 161 11.51 22.29 8.42
CA PHE A 161 10.53 22.79 7.45
C PHE A 161 10.78 24.23 6.98
N ARG A 162 11.61 25.00 7.69
CA ARG A 162 12.12 26.30 7.22
C ARG A 162 13.33 26.19 6.29
N SER A 163 13.89 24.99 6.09
CA SER A 163 15.04 24.80 5.23
C SER A 163 14.69 24.97 3.76
N LYS A 164 15.46 25.81 3.05
CA LYS A 164 15.32 26.03 1.60
C LYS A 164 15.54 24.77 0.76
N VAL A 165 16.19 23.76 1.33
CA VAL A 165 16.38 22.46 0.68
C VAL A 165 15.02 21.81 0.37
N LEU A 166 13.97 22.12 1.15
CA LEU A 166 12.64 21.53 1.00
C LEU A 166 11.67 22.37 0.14
N ASP A 167 12.08 23.52 -0.41
CA ASP A 167 11.17 24.43 -1.12
C ASP A 167 10.48 23.82 -2.36
N GLN A 168 11.14 22.87 -3.03
CA GLN A 168 10.66 22.20 -4.26
C GLN A 168 10.27 20.74 -4.04
N LEU A 169 9.87 20.42 -2.81
CA LEU A 169 9.44 19.07 -2.47
C LEU A 169 8.24 18.67 -3.34
N GLN A 170 8.30 17.47 -3.90
CA GLN A 170 7.21 16.89 -4.70
C GLN A 170 6.46 15.81 -3.93
N ASP A 171 7.21 15.00 -3.18
CA ASP A 171 6.69 13.87 -2.42
C ASP A 171 6.95 14.07 -0.94
N PHE A 172 5.90 14.28 -0.16
CA PHE A 172 6.01 14.51 1.28
C PHE A 172 5.19 13.49 2.05
N HIS A 173 5.87 12.74 2.92
CA HIS A 173 5.23 11.89 3.91
C HIS A 173 5.69 12.32 5.29
N PHE A 174 4.75 12.73 6.14
CA PHE A 174 5.03 13.10 7.51
C PHE A 174 4.01 12.44 8.42
N SER A 175 4.48 11.57 9.30
CA SER A 175 3.67 10.91 10.31
C SER A 175 4.40 10.89 11.63
N TYR A 176 3.81 11.47 12.68
CA TYR A 176 4.35 11.26 14.02
C TYR A 176 4.21 9.77 14.39
N GLN A 177 5.29 9.17 14.88
CA GLN A 177 5.21 7.81 15.41
C GLN A 177 4.46 7.85 16.76
N ARG A 178 3.39 7.05 16.88
CA ARG A 178 2.77 6.77 18.19
C ARG A 178 3.52 5.60 18.84
N VAL A 179 3.68 5.67 20.16
CA VAL A 179 4.31 4.59 20.93
C VAL A 179 3.47 3.31 20.82
N ASN A 180 2.14 3.43 20.83
CA ASN A 180 1.20 2.31 20.66
C ASN A 180 0.32 2.54 19.41
N ASN A 181 0.76 2.06 18.25
CA ASN A 181 0.00 2.16 16.99
C ASN A 181 -1.29 1.32 16.95
N THR A 182 -1.48 0.44 17.95
CA THR A 182 -2.59 -0.50 18.05
C THR A 182 -3.70 -0.05 18.98
N GLU A 183 -3.44 0.93 19.86
CA GLU A 183 -4.45 1.40 20.81
C GLU A 183 -5.20 2.62 20.24
N PRO A 184 -6.53 2.68 20.46
CA PRO A 184 -7.31 3.86 20.10
C PRO A 184 -6.77 5.12 20.78
N LEU A 185 -7.11 6.29 20.23
CA LEU A 185 -6.83 7.53 20.93
C LEU A 185 -7.60 7.54 22.26
N GLN A 186 -6.89 7.81 23.36
CA GLN A 186 -7.55 7.93 24.66
C GLN A 186 -8.39 9.22 24.69
N ALA A 187 -9.50 9.19 25.44
CA ALA A 187 -10.37 10.36 25.58
C ALA A 187 -9.57 11.56 26.14
N GLY A 188 -9.43 12.61 25.33
CA GLY A 188 -8.67 13.83 25.67
C GLY A 188 -7.22 13.87 25.18
N GLU A 189 -6.72 12.81 24.53
CA GLU A 189 -5.41 12.83 23.87
C GLU A 189 -5.48 13.73 22.61
N LEU A 190 -4.76 14.85 22.61
CA LEU A 190 -4.69 15.76 21.46
C LEU A 190 -3.51 15.37 20.57
N MET A 191 -3.78 15.13 19.29
CA MET A 191 -2.72 14.89 18.33
C MET A 191 -1.85 16.14 18.16
N PRO A 192 -0.53 15.97 18.04
CA PRO A 192 0.38 17.10 17.95
C PRO A 192 0.12 17.93 16.68
N PRO A 193 0.14 19.27 16.77
CA PRO A 193 0.02 20.12 15.60
C PRO A 193 1.15 19.88 14.60
N LEU A 194 0.85 20.13 13.33
CA LEU A 194 1.86 20.31 12.30
C LEU A 194 2.54 21.67 12.48
N PRO A 195 3.87 21.77 12.29
CA PRO A 195 4.54 23.05 12.34
C PRO A 195 4.02 24.01 11.26
N PRO A 196 3.77 25.29 11.59
CA PRO A 196 3.17 26.26 10.68
C PRO A 196 4.09 26.66 9.52
N SER A 197 5.40 26.40 9.64
CA SER A 197 6.42 26.80 8.66
C SER A 197 6.39 25.99 7.36
N LEU A 198 5.48 25.02 7.22
CA LEU A 198 5.35 24.19 6.04
C LEU A 198 4.79 24.97 4.84
N SER A 199 5.60 25.13 3.80
CA SER A 199 5.17 25.65 2.49
C SER A 199 4.96 24.50 1.51
N PHE A 200 3.77 24.41 0.90
CA PHE A 200 3.36 23.28 0.07
C PHE A 200 3.24 23.63 -1.42
N SER A 201 4.10 24.53 -1.89
CA SER A 201 3.97 25.15 -3.22
C SER A 201 4.13 24.18 -4.40
N SER A 202 4.91 23.11 -4.22
CA SER A 202 5.30 22.19 -5.31
C SER A 202 4.86 20.74 -5.08
N LEU A 203 4.10 20.46 -4.02
CA LEU A 203 3.71 19.10 -3.66
C LEU A 203 2.78 18.49 -4.70
N ARG A 204 3.08 17.24 -5.06
CA ARG A 204 2.28 16.39 -5.94
C ARG A 204 1.70 15.21 -5.19
N VAL A 205 2.46 14.64 -4.25
CA VAL A 205 2.01 13.56 -3.38
C VAL A 205 2.24 13.97 -1.94
N ALA A 206 1.17 13.97 -1.14
CA ALA A 206 1.24 14.33 0.27
C ALA A 206 0.56 13.28 1.14
N SER A 207 1.23 12.88 2.20
CA SER A 207 0.69 11.98 3.20
C SER A 207 0.99 12.51 4.59
N PHE A 208 -0.07 12.80 5.34
CA PHE A 208 0.02 13.31 6.70
C PHE A 208 -0.59 12.30 7.66
N GLY A 209 0.16 11.98 8.71
CA GLY A 209 -0.13 10.92 9.64
C GLY A 209 -0.04 11.37 11.09
N CYS A 210 -0.97 10.90 11.92
CA CYS A 210 -0.92 11.07 13.37
C CYS A 210 -0.67 12.54 13.78
N CYS A 211 -1.34 13.50 13.15
CA CYS A 211 -1.10 14.92 13.36
C CYS A 211 -2.40 15.73 13.32
N HIS A 212 -2.33 16.96 13.84
CA HIS A 212 -3.42 17.93 13.79
C HIS A 212 -3.02 19.14 12.92
N PHE A 213 -3.83 19.48 11.92
CA PHE A 213 -3.61 20.70 11.13
C PHE A 213 -4.12 21.93 11.90
N PRO A 214 -3.34 23.01 12.00
CA PRO A 214 -3.83 24.24 12.63
C PRO A 214 -4.92 24.88 11.75
N GLU A 215 -6.16 24.94 12.25
CA GLU A 215 -7.33 25.40 11.47
C GLU A 215 -7.17 26.85 10.92
N ASN A 216 -6.42 27.69 11.65
CA ASN A 216 -6.16 29.09 11.30
C ASN A 216 -5.34 29.26 10.01
N ILE A 217 -4.51 28.27 9.65
CA ILE A 217 -3.59 28.37 8.50
C ILE A 217 -4.32 28.03 7.19
N LEU A 218 -5.28 27.10 7.26
CA LEU A 218 -6.13 26.73 6.11
C LEU A 218 -7.21 27.78 5.84
N ALA A 219 -7.81 28.35 6.89
CA ALA A 219 -8.88 29.35 6.76
C ALA A 219 -8.39 30.73 6.25
N SER A 220 -7.12 31.08 6.50
CA SER A 220 -6.55 32.38 6.10
C SER A 220 -6.02 32.40 4.66
N GLY A 221 -6.29 31.35 3.85
CA GLY A 221 -5.75 31.22 2.50
C GLY A 221 -4.24 31.01 2.43
N GLY A 222 -3.60 30.65 3.55
CA GLY A 222 -2.14 30.57 3.67
C GLY A 222 -1.52 29.32 3.04
N ILE A 223 -2.28 28.24 2.91
CA ILE A 223 -1.84 26.99 2.30
C ILE A 223 -2.66 26.70 1.04
N SER A 224 -1.98 26.68 -0.11
CA SER A 224 -2.51 26.18 -1.36
C SER A 224 -1.73 24.94 -1.78
N PHE A 225 -2.41 23.96 -2.34
CA PHE A 225 -1.84 22.73 -2.88
C PHE A 225 -2.05 22.69 -4.41
N PRO A 226 -1.42 23.62 -5.16
CA PRO A 226 -1.77 23.86 -6.56
C PRO A 226 -1.54 22.65 -7.46
N TYR A 227 -0.54 21.83 -7.14
CA TYR A 227 -0.13 20.67 -7.96
C TYR A 227 -0.41 19.32 -7.31
N LEU A 228 -1.15 19.28 -6.20
CA LEU A 228 -1.37 18.05 -5.45
C LEU A 228 -2.30 17.12 -6.21
N ILE A 229 -1.83 15.89 -6.41
CA ILE A 229 -2.49 14.82 -7.17
C ILE A 229 -2.99 13.76 -6.21
N ASP A 230 -2.18 13.37 -5.22
CA ASP A 230 -2.52 12.31 -4.28
C ASP A 230 -2.39 12.81 -2.83
N LEU A 231 -3.50 12.76 -2.09
CA LEU A 231 -3.57 13.14 -0.68
C LEU A 231 -3.96 11.95 0.18
N THR A 232 -3.13 11.63 1.18
CA THR A 232 -3.44 10.63 2.21
C THR A 232 -3.47 11.29 3.58
N LEU A 233 -4.60 11.17 4.29
CA LEU A 233 -4.77 11.63 5.66
C LEU A 233 -4.96 10.42 6.56
N CYS A 234 -4.02 10.21 7.48
CA CYS A 234 -3.96 9.03 8.33
C CYS A 234 -4.03 9.43 9.80
N ARG A 235 -5.00 8.91 10.56
CA ARG A 235 -5.12 9.14 12.02
C ARG A 235 -5.07 10.62 12.42
N ILE A 236 -5.73 11.48 11.65
CA ILE A 236 -5.86 12.91 12.00
C ILE A 236 -7.08 13.14 12.89
N THR A 237 -7.06 14.21 13.67
CA THR A 237 -8.16 14.63 14.58
C THR A 237 -8.83 15.94 14.15
N ASN A 238 -8.58 16.39 12.93
CA ASN A 238 -9.14 17.64 12.43
C ASN A 238 -10.65 17.57 12.20
N SER A 239 -11.28 18.73 12.18
CA SER A 239 -12.69 18.88 11.81
C SER A 239 -12.94 18.56 10.33
N GLU A 240 -14.17 18.19 9.99
CA GLU A 240 -14.62 17.99 8.60
C GLU A 240 -14.43 19.25 7.75
N ASN A 241 -14.56 20.44 8.35
CA ASN A 241 -14.30 21.71 7.67
C ASN A 241 -12.84 21.83 7.21
N THR A 242 -11.89 21.29 7.98
CA THR A 242 -10.48 21.21 7.58
C THR A 242 -10.32 20.34 6.33
N LEU A 243 -10.99 19.17 6.28
CA LEU A 243 -10.98 18.33 5.09
C LEU A 243 -11.55 19.07 3.87
N HIS A 244 -12.66 19.77 4.04
CA HIS A 244 -13.27 20.58 2.96
C HIS A 244 -12.35 21.67 2.42
N THR A 245 -11.73 22.43 3.32
CA THR A 245 -10.79 23.50 2.93
C THR A 245 -9.56 22.92 2.22
N MET A 246 -9.03 21.78 2.66
CA MET A 246 -7.92 21.10 1.98
C MET A 246 -8.28 20.63 0.56
N ILE A 247 -9.48 20.04 0.38
CA ILE A 247 -9.96 19.63 -0.95
C ILE A 247 -10.14 20.86 -1.85
N ALA A 248 -10.73 21.95 -1.32
CA ALA A 248 -10.91 23.19 -2.07
C ALA A 248 -9.57 23.85 -2.45
N ALA A 249 -8.55 23.73 -1.59
CA ALA A 249 -7.20 24.22 -1.83
C ALA A 249 -6.37 23.36 -2.81
N SER A 250 -6.93 22.22 -3.26
CA SER A 250 -6.24 21.22 -4.10
C SER A 250 -6.94 21.04 -5.46
N PRO A 251 -6.73 21.94 -6.43
CA PRO A 251 -7.50 21.95 -7.68
C PRO A 251 -7.20 20.78 -8.63
N ASN A 252 -6.10 20.05 -8.43
CA ASN A 252 -5.68 18.92 -9.29
C ASN A 252 -5.77 17.56 -8.58
N LEU A 253 -6.47 17.50 -7.44
CA LEU A 253 -6.51 16.31 -6.60
C LEU A 253 -7.20 15.15 -7.32
N PHE A 254 -6.45 14.09 -7.58
CA PHE A 254 -6.86 12.90 -8.32
C PHE A 254 -7.24 11.75 -7.38
N SER A 255 -6.45 11.49 -6.33
CA SER A 255 -6.73 10.45 -5.32
C SER A 255 -6.79 11.04 -3.92
N LEU A 256 -7.85 10.71 -3.19
CA LEU A 256 -7.99 11.04 -1.78
C LEU A 256 -8.14 9.76 -0.97
N TYR A 257 -7.26 9.56 0.01
CA TYR A 257 -7.30 8.43 0.92
C TYR A 257 -7.41 8.89 2.38
N LEU A 258 -8.50 8.54 3.04
CA LEU A 258 -8.72 8.74 4.47
C LEU A 258 -8.46 7.43 5.20
N HIS A 259 -7.54 7.39 6.16
CA HIS A 259 -7.15 6.17 6.87
C HIS A 259 -7.22 6.34 8.39
N ARG A 260 -8.17 5.66 9.04
CA ARG A 260 -8.33 5.65 10.51
C ARG A 260 -8.43 7.05 11.13
N ASN A 261 -9.13 7.97 10.47
CA ASN A 261 -9.30 9.34 10.97
C ASN A 261 -10.37 9.39 12.05
N TYR A 262 -10.20 10.28 13.03
CA TYR A 262 -11.06 10.40 14.19
C TYR A 262 -12.08 11.53 14.00
N HIS A 263 -13.24 11.41 14.65
CA HIS A 263 -14.29 12.44 14.70
C HIS A 263 -14.97 12.82 13.38
N PHE A 264 -14.67 12.11 12.29
CA PHE A 264 -15.40 12.25 11.03
C PHE A 264 -16.74 11.51 11.13
N ARG A 265 -17.82 12.26 11.32
CA ARG A 265 -19.19 11.73 11.42
C ARG A 265 -20.01 11.98 10.15
N ARG A 266 -19.80 13.12 9.48
CA ARG A 266 -20.51 13.57 8.28
C ARG A 266 -19.54 14.06 7.21
N VAL A 267 -18.89 13.12 6.53
CA VAL A 267 -17.92 13.44 5.49
C VAL A 267 -18.65 13.87 4.22
N HIS A 268 -18.42 15.11 3.78
CA HIS A 268 -18.92 15.59 2.50
C HIS A 268 -17.75 15.77 1.49
N ILE A 269 -17.90 15.25 0.28
CA ILE A 269 -16.89 15.32 -0.77
C ILE A 269 -17.51 15.98 -1.99
N SER A 270 -16.96 17.13 -2.37
CA SER A 270 -17.33 17.86 -3.59
C SER A 270 -16.07 18.31 -4.31
N SER A 271 -15.80 17.72 -5.48
CA SER A 271 -14.61 18.01 -6.27
C SER A 271 -14.82 17.62 -7.73
N GLN A 272 -14.30 18.42 -8.66
CA GLN A 272 -14.37 18.12 -10.09
C GLN A 272 -13.23 17.20 -10.55
N THR A 273 -12.18 16.98 -9.75
CA THR A 273 -10.95 16.30 -10.18
C THR A 273 -10.74 14.93 -9.55
N ILE A 274 -11.37 14.66 -8.40
CA ILE A 274 -11.18 13.38 -7.70
C ILE A 274 -11.71 12.23 -8.56
N VAL A 275 -10.82 11.29 -8.85
CA VAL A 275 -11.08 10.05 -9.58
C VAL A 275 -11.16 8.86 -8.63
N ARG A 276 -10.38 8.86 -7.55
CA ARG A 276 -10.34 7.77 -6.56
C ARG A 276 -10.58 8.31 -5.17
N PHE A 277 -11.63 7.83 -4.50
CA PHE A 277 -11.87 8.09 -3.10
C PHE A 277 -11.82 6.78 -2.31
N ARG A 278 -10.95 6.77 -1.30
CA ARG A 278 -10.70 5.63 -0.44
C ARG A 278 -10.88 6.06 1.01
N MET A 279 -11.52 5.23 1.80
CA MET A 279 -11.69 5.47 3.23
C MET A 279 -11.55 4.17 4.00
N PHE A 280 -10.72 4.18 5.05
CA PHE A 280 -10.59 3.09 6.00
C PHE A 280 -11.01 3.61 7.37
N ILE A 281 -11.95 2.94 8.02
CA ILE A 281 -12.54 3.31 9.31
C ILE A 281 -12.05 2.32 10.36
N ASP A 282 -11.64 2.86 11.50
CA ASP A 282 -11.19 2.07 12.64
C ASP A 282 -12.41 1.57 13.44
N PRO A 283 -12.42 0.32 13.94
CA PRO A 283 -13.54 -0.19 14.73
C PRO A 283 -13.70 0.55 16.07
N ASP A 284 -12.64 1.18 16.57
CA ASP A 284 -12.67 1.95 17.82
C ASP A 284 -13.08 3.42 17.61
N SER A 285 -13.47 3.81 16.39
CA SER A 285 -13.92 5.17 16.08
C SER A 285 -15.39 5.37 16.48
N ASP A 286 -15.78 6.63 16.68
CA ASP A 286 -17.20 7.01 16.68
C ASP A 286 -17.89 6.52 15.40
N VAL A 287 -19.16 6.11 15.53
CA VAL A 287 -19.98 5.68 14.40
C VAL A 287 -20.17 6.85 13.43
N MET A 288 -19.84 6.61 12.15
CA MET A 288 -20.03 7.62 11.12
C MET A 288 -21.50 7.69 10.68
N GLU A 289 -22.09 8.88 10.74
CA GLU A 289 -23.49 9.10 10.41
C GLU A 289 -23.72 9.13 8.88
N GLU A 290 -22.92 9.90 8.15
CA GLU A 290 -23.15 10.13 6.73
C GLU A 290 -21.86 10.31 5.92
N LEU A 291 -21.84 9.75 4.71
CA LEU A 291 -20.91 10.05 3.63
C LEU A 291 -21.69 10.61 2.46
N LEU A 292 -21.47 11.88 2.14
CA LEU A 292 -22.13 12.57 1.05
C LEU A 292 -21.11 12.91 -0.04
N VAL A 293 -21.26 12.33 -1.21
CA VAL A 293 -20.45 12.60 -2.39
C VAL A 293 -21.30 13.40 -3.37
N VAL A 294 -20.97 14.68 -3.61
CA VAL A 294 -21.79 15.60 -4.43
C VAL A 294 -20.95 16.20 -5.54
N LYS A 295 -21.50 16.31 -6.76
CA LYS A 295 -20.86 17.03 -7.88
C LYS A 295 -19.43 16.52 -8.14
N THR A 296 -19.24 15.20 -8.19
CA THR A 296 -17.94 14.55 -8.44
C THR A 296 -17.97 13.77 -9.76
N PRO A 297 -18.03 14.46 -10.91
CA PRO A 297 -18.33 13.80 -12.18
C PRO A 297 -17.25 12.83 -12.67
N ASN A 298 -16.00 13.03 -12.22
CA ASN A 298 -14.86 12.21 -12.61
C ASN A 298 -14.56 11.05 -11.66
N LEU A 299 -15.36 10.86 -10.61
CA LEU A 299 -15.16 9.77 -9.66
C LEU A 299 -15.39 8.43 -10.35
N GLU A 300 -14.36 7.59 -10.32
CA GLU A 300 -14.32 6.27 -10.94
C GLU A 300 -14.31 5.14 -9.91
N GLU A 301 -13.65 5.36 -8.77
CA GLU A 301 -13.44 4.38 -7.70
C GLU A 301 -13.87 4.94 -6.34
N LEU A 302 -14.79 4.25 -5.67
CA LEU A 302 -15.21 4.47 -4.29
C LEU A 302 -14.96 3.21 -3.45
N MET A 303 -14.00 3.28 -2.52
CA MET A 303 -13.66 2.15 -1.65
C MET A 303 -13.77 2.53 -0.18
N LEU A 304 -14.61 1.80 0.55
CA LEU A 304 -14.87 2.02 1.97
C LEU A 304 -14.52 0.75 2.73
N TRP A 305 -13.49 0.75 3.55
CA TRP A 305 -13.13 -0.35 4.43
C TRP A 305 -13.59 -0.04 5.85
N ASP A 306 -14.43 -0.91 6.39
CA ASP A 306 -14.85 -0.89 7.79
C ASP A 306 -14.60 -2.29 8.39
N GLN A 307 -14.11 -2.34 9.62
CA GLN A 307 -13.83 -3.58 10.35
C GLN A 307 -14.88 -3.93 11.42
N GLY A 308 -15.97 -3.16 11.50
CA GLY A 308 -17.16 -3.53 12.29
C GLY A 308 -17.85 -2.32 12.91
N TYR A 309 -19.13 -2.16 12.57
CA TYR A 309 -20.14 -1.24 13.14
C TYR A 309 -19.92 0.28 13.07
N CYS A 310 -18.69 0.76 12.84
CA CYS A 310 -18.39 2.19 12.88
C CYS A 310 -18.42 2.88 11.50
N GLY A 311 -18.72 2.13 10.43
CA GLY A 311 -18.89 2.63 9.08
C GLY A 311 -20.03 3.62 8.88
N PRO A 312 -20.13 4.24 7.68
CA PRO A 312 -21.23 5.14 7.35
C PRO A 312 -22.58 4.46 7.53
N GLN A 313 -23.46 5.07 8.32
CA GLN A 313 -24.87 4.68 8.35
C GLN A 313 -25.57 5.08 7.05
N ILE A 314 -25.18 6.19 6.42
CA ILE A 314 -25.78 6.68 5.18
C ILE A 314 -24.67 7.03 4.19
N ILE A 315 -24.69 6.46 2.99
CA ILE A 315 -23.86 6.83 1.83
C ILE A 315 -24.75 7.42 0.72
N ARG A 316 -24.63 8.71 0.44
CA ARG A 316 -25.31 9.38 -0.67
C ARG A 316 -24.30 9.75 -1.75
N VAL A 317 -24.53 9.29 -2.97
CA VAL A 317 -23.71 9.66 -4.14
C VAL A 317 -24.59 10.43 -5.13
N LEU A 318 -24.38 11.74 -5.20
CA LEU A 318 -25.09 12.69 -6.04
C LEU A 318 -24.17 13.16 -7.18
N LEU A 319 -24.48 12.75 -8.41
CA LEU A 319 -23.71 13.08 -9.63
C LEU A 319 -22.26 12.52 -9.65
N ALA A 320 -22.15 11.21 -9.87
CA ALA A 320 -20.90 10.51 -10.19
C ALA A 320 -21.09 9.52 -11.37
N PRO A 321 -21.28 10.01 -12.61
CA PRO A 321 -21.58 9.17 -13.76
C PRO A 321 -20.44 8.23 -14.16
N LYS A 322 -19.16 8.52 -13.85
CA LYS A 322 -18.04 7.63 -14.20
C LYS A 322 -17.76 6.54 -13.17
N LEU A 323 -18.56 6.47 -12.11
CA LEU A 323 -18.33 5.53 -11.01
C LEU A 323 -18.51 4.09 -11.51
N HIS A 324 -17.42 3.33 -11.56
CA HIS A 324 -17.42 1.97 -12.08
C HIS A 324 -16.91 0.94 -11.06
N ILE A 325 -16.17 1.38 -10.04
CA ILE A 325 -15.71 0.56 -8.92
C ILE A 325 -16.35 1.05 -7.63
N LEU A 326 -17.11 0.18 -6.98
CA LEU A 326 -17.64 0.39 -5.64
C LEU A 326 -17.16 -0.76 -4.76
N GLY A 327 -16.63 -0.49 -3.57
CA GLY A 327 -16.06 -1.59 -2.80
C GLY A 327 -15.92 -1.44 -1.30
N CYS A 328 -15.76 -2.62 -0.69
CA CYS A 328 -15.49 -2.94 0.71
C CYS A 328 -16.61 -2.63 1.72
N LEU A 329 -17.83 -2.49 1.22
CA LEU A 329 -19.04 -2.40 2.03
C LEU A 329 -19.18 -3.62 2.94
N HIS A 330 -19.38 -3.37 4.23
CA HIS A 330 -19.46 -4.39 5.27
C HIS A 330 -20.89 -4.93 5.43
N SER A 331 -21.04 -6.24 5.72
CA SER A 331 -22.36 -6.89 5.80
C SER A 331 -23.30 -6.34 6.87
N ASP A 332 -22.78 -5.67 7.89
CA ASP A 332 -23.63 -5.11 8.96
C ASP A 332 -24.24 -3.76 8.58
N ILE A 333 -23.55 -2.99 7.72
CA ILE A 333 -24.14 -1.87 6.96
C ILE A 333 -25.29 -2.40 6.06
N MET A 334 -25.23 -3.68 5.67
CA MET A 334 -26.27 -4.36 4.90
C MET A 334 -27.33 -5.09 5.76
N SER A 335 -27.19 -5.11 7.10
CA SER A 335 -28.11 -5.77 8.03
C SER A 335 -29.25 -4.85 8.49
N THR A 336 -29.06 -3.54 8.39
CA THR A 336 -30.14 -2.58 8.26
C THR A 336 -30.78 -2.83 6.89
N VAL A 337 -31.69 -3.80 6.82
CA VAL A 337 -32.48 -4.17 5.62
C VAL A 337 -33.32 -2.99 5.11
N GLN A 338 -33.48 -1.93 5.92
CA GLN A 338 -33.92 -0.64 5.43
C GLN A 338 -32.86 0.03 4.57
N LEU A 339 -31.57 0.05 4.91
CA LEU A 339 -30.47 0.69 4.18
C LEU A 339 -30.30 0.18 2.74
N GLY A 340 -30.43 -1.11 2.45
CA GLY A 340 -30.40 -1.56 1.05
C GLY A 340 -31.50 -0.89 0.23
N LYS A 341 -32.72 -0.86 0.77
CA LYS A 341 -33.88 -0.26 0.13
C LYS A 341 -33.94 1.26 0.28
N THR A 342 -33.36 1.86 1.32
CA THR A 342 -33.49 3.25 1.77
C THR A 342 -32.24 4.07 1.48
N MET A 343 -31.05 3.45 1.35
CA MET A 343 -29.92 4.00 0.58
C MET A 343 -30.33 4.09 -0.87
N LEU A 344 -30.91 3.03 -1.43
CA LEU A 344 -31.35 3.05 -2.81
C LEU A 344 -32.61 3.89 -3.01
N GLN A 345 -33.57 3.93 -2.08
CA GLN A 345 -34.76 4.81 -2.15
C GLN A 345 -34.40 6.27 -1.88
N ALA A 346 -33.38 6.57 -1.06
CA ALA A 346 -32.78 7.91 -1.02
C ALA A 346 -31.91 8.22 -2.25
N MET A 347 -31.51 7.20 -3.02
CA MET A 347 -30.97 7.29 -4.38
C MET A 347 -32.07 7.21 -5.46
N ILE A 348 -33.37 7.12 -5.11
CA ILE A 348 -34.50 7.19 -6.06
C ILE A 348 -34.98 8.65 -6.11
N ASP A 349 -34.06 9.57 -6.36
CA ASP A 349 -34.39 10.71 -7.21
C ASP A 349 -34.01 10.30 -8.63
N SER A 350 -34.94 10.45 -9.57
CA SER A 350 -34.94 9.94 -10.95
C SER A 350 -33.63 10.06 -11.77
N SER A 351 -32.65 10.86 -11.32
CA SER A 351 -31.34 11.03 -11.96
C SER A 351 -30.27 9.99 -11.58
N LEU A 352 -30.39 9.29 -10.44
CA LEU A 352 -29.31 8.50 -9.83
C LEU A 352 -29.34 7.00 -10.15
N VAL A 353 -30.43 6.49 -10.74
CA VAL A 353 -30.49 5.11 -11.27
C VAL A 353 -29.39 4.91 -12.31
N SER A 354 -29.06 5.95 -13.07
CA SER A 354 -28.02 5.93 -14.12
C SER A 354 -26.61 5.63 -13.60
N SER A 355 -26.23 6.10 -12.40
CA SER A 355 -24.87 5.90 -11.86
C SER A 355 -24.65 4.47 -11.38
N LEU A 356 -25.68 3.80 -10.85
CA LEU A 356 -25.62 2.40 -10.45
C LEU A 356 -25.44 1.44 -11.64
N HIS A 357 -25.98 1.80 -12.80
CA HIS A 357 -25.77 1.04 -14.04
C HIS A 357 -24.32 1.09 -14.53
N ASN A 358 -23.55 2.11 -14.11
CA ASN A 358 -22.16 2.26 -14.52
C ASN A 358 -21.19 1.43 -13.67
N VAL A 359 -21.64 0.95 -12.50
CA VAL A 359 -20.84 0.10 -11.61
C VAL A 359 -20.63 -1.28 -12.23
N LYS A 360 -19.38 -1.58 -12.58
CA LYS A 360 -18.95 -2.85 -13.18
C LYS A 360 -18.22 -3.74 -12.21
N ILE A 361 -17.57 -3.17 -11.19
CA ILE A 361 -16.78 -3.90 -10.20
C ILE A 361 -17.35 -3.59 -8.81
N LEU A 362 -17.79 -4.64 -8.12
CA LEU A 362 -18.30 -4.56 -6.75
C LEU A 362 -17.41 -5.39 -5.84
N LYS A 363 -16.94 -4.79 -4.74
CA LYS A 363 -16.19 -5.50 -3.70
C LYS A 363 -16.98 -5.49 -2.40
N LEU A 364 -17.16 -6.64 -1.75
CA LEU A 364 -17.92 -6.78 -0.50
C LEU A 364 -17.08 -7.45 0.57
N VAL A 365 -17.24 -7.02 1.83
CA VAL A 365 -16.66 -7.69 3.00
C VAL A 365 -17.81 -8.25 3.84
N LEU A 366 -17.80 -9.56 4.08
CA LEU A 366 -18.93 -10.24 4.71
C LEU A 366 -18.50 -10.98 5.99
N HIS A 367 -19.24 -10.77 7.08
CA HIS A 367 -19.23 -11.65 8.26
C HIS A 367 -20.09 -12.88 7.99
N GLY A 368 -19.45 -13.94 7.50
CA GLY A 368 -20.15 -15.13 7.03
C GLY A 368 -20.87 -14.91 5.69
N LEU A 369 -21.11 -16.01 4.98
CA LEU A 369 -21.72 -15.98 3.65
C LEU A 369 -23.23 -16.19 3.75
N ARG A 370 -23.98 -15.10 3.94
CA ARG A 370 -25.45 -15.10 3.82
C ARG A 370 -25.83 -14.68 2.40
N LEU A 371 -26.30 -15.65 1.60
CA LEU A 371 -26.53 -15.45 0.18
C LEU A 371 -27.64 -14.43 -0.11
N ASN A 372 -28.72 -14.42 0.71
CA ASN A 372 -29.86 -13.53 0.52
C ASN A 372 -29.46 -12.05 0.58
N HIS A 373 -28.63 -11.66 1.56
CA HIS A 373 -28.13 -10.29 1.68
C HIS A 373 -27.29 -9.87 0.46
N VAL A 374 -26.52 -10.81 -0.11
CA VAL A 374 -25.74 -10.53 -1.31
C VAL A 374 -26.65 -10.39 -2.53
N ILE A 375 -27.69 -11.22 -2.65
CA ILE A 375 -28.69 -11.13 -3.72
C ILE A 375 -29.38 -9.77 -3.70
N ASP A 376 -29.82 -9.30 -2.52
CA ASP A 376 -30.48 -8.00 -2.36
C ASP A 376 -29.59 -6.85 -2.84
N VAL A 377 -28.28 -6.91 -2.57
CA VAL A 377 -27.28 -5.95 -3.06
C VAL A 377 -27.08 -6.05 -4.58
N LEU A 378 -27.04 -7.26 -5.12
CA LEU A 378 -26.78 -7.46 -6.54
C LEU A 378 -27.94 -6.97 -7.42
N GLN A 379 -29.17 -6.94 -6.91
CA GLN A 379 -30.33 -6.36 -7.58
C GLN A 379 -30.16 -4.86 -7.87
N CYS A 380 -29.28 -4.18 -7.15
CA CYS A 380 -29.02 -2.75 -7.27
C CYS A 380 -28.07 -2.39 -8.42
N PHE A 381 -27.31 -3.38 -8.91
CA PHE A 381 -26.24 -3.19 -9.88
C PHE A 381 -26.50 -4.05 -11.13
N PRO A 382 -27.42 -3.65 -12.01
CA PRO A 382 -27.90 -4.51 -13.11
C PRO A 382 -26.81 -4.89 -14.12
N CYS A 383 -25.79 -4.04 -14.33
CA CYS A 383 -24.72 -4.26 -15.30
C CYS A 383 -23.38 -4.75 -14.68
N LEU A 384 -23.41 -5.33 -13.48
CA LEU A 384 -22.21 -5.78 -12.77
C LEU A 384 -21.43 -6.85 -13.53
N GLN A 385 -20.12 -6.68 -13.68
CA GLN A 385 -19.24 -7.59 -14.42
C GLN A 385 -18.29 -8.38 -13.51
N GLN A 386 -17.82 -7.78 -12.42
CA GLN A 386 -16.88 -8.40 -11.49
C GLN A 386 -17.39 -8.26 -10.05
N LEU A 387 -17.43 -9.38 -9.34
CA LEU A 387 -17.82 -9.45 -7.94
C LEU A 387 -16.65 -10.00 -7.12
N HIS A 388 -16.13 -9.19 -6.19
CA HIS A 388 -15.09 -9.61 -5.25
C HIS A 388 -15.69 -9.69 -3.84
N ILE A 389 -15.48 -10.81 -3.17
CA ILE A 389 -16.00 -11.06 -1.84
C ILE A 389 -14.85 -11.44 -0.95
N ASN A 390 -14.73 -10.74 0.18
CA ASN A 390 -13.80 -11.08 1.24
C ASN A 390 -14.59 -11.57 2.45
N THR A 391 -14.46 -12.86 2.78
CA THR A 391 -15.08 -13.39 3.99
C THR A 391 -14.15 -13.16 5.17
N GLN A 392 -14.65 -12.55 6.23
CA GLN A 392 -13.93 -12.58 7.50
C GLN A 392 -14.20 -13.92 8.18
N MET A 393 -13.18 -14.53 8.79
CA MET A 393 -13.34 -15.77 9.54
C MET A 393 -14.22 -15.51 10.77
N SER A 394 -15.50 -15.85 10.68
CA SER A 394 -16.38 -15.86 11.84
C SER A 394 -16.26 -17.20 12.58
N HIS A 395 -16.02 -17.15 13.89
CA HIS A 395 -16.11 -18.33 14.78
C HIS A 395 -17.57 -18.74 15.06
N ILE A 396 -18.55 -18.02 14.52
CA ILE A 396 -19.96 -18.26 14.76
C ILE A 396 -20.51 -19.17 13.65
N PRO A 397 -20.95 -20.40 13.98
CA PRO A 397 -21.55 -21.28 12.99
C PRO A 397 -22.87 -20.68 12.47
N ASN A 398 -22.92 -20.40 11.17
CA ASN A 398 -24.14 -20.02 10.48
C ASN A 398 -25.19 -21.15 10.65
N LYS A 399 -26.21 -20.92 11.48
CA LYS A 399 -27.28 -21.90 11.77
C LYS A 399 -28.48 -21.82 10.81
N GLN A 400 -28.42 -21.02 9.75
CA GLN A 400 -29.53 -20.89 8.79
C GLN A 400 -29.22 -21.57 7.46
N ASN A 401 -30.11 -22.50 7.08
CA ASN A 401 -30.20 -23.06 5.74
C ASN A 401 -30.92 -22.03 4.86
N ASP A 402 -30.16 -21.09 4.29
CA ASP A 402 -30.69 -20.21 3.25
C ASP A 402 -30.84 -21.03 1.96
N ASN A 403 -32.02 -21.60 1.73
CA ASN A 403 -32.45 -21.94 0.38
C ASN A 403 -32.94 -20.65 -0.27
N PRO A 404 -32.23 -20.07 -1.25
CA PRO A 404 -32.72 -18.90 -1.93
C PRO A 404 -34.02 -19.30 -2.66
N ALA A 405 -35.11 -18.57 -2.40
CA ALA A 405 -36.20 -18.51 -3.36
C ALA A 405 -35.59 -18.07 -4.70
N ALA A 406 -36.10 -18.61 -5.82
CA ALA A 406 -35.54 -18.40 -7.15
C ALA A 406 -35.71 -16.94 -7.62
N THR A 407 -34.94 -16.02 -7.07
CA THR A 407 -34.86 -14.63 -7.52
C THR A 407 -33.79 -14.57 -8.60
N THR A 408 -34.21 -14.44 -9.85
CA THR A 408 -33.29 -14.20 -10.96
C THR A 408 -32.76 -12.78 -10.85
N VAL A 409 -31.47 -12.64 -10.55
CA VAL A 409 -30.78 -11.35 -10.53
C VAL A 409 -30.20 -11.10 -11.92
N GLU A 410 -30.63 -10.02 -12.57
CA GLU A 410 -30.26 -9.70 -13.96
C GLU A 410 -28.73 -9.66 -14.16
N CYS A 411 -28.01 -9.03 -13.24
CA CYS A 411 -26.55 -8.91 -13.33
C CYS A 411 -25.86 -10.27 -13.25
N VAL A 412 -26.36 -11.18 -12.40
CA VAL A 412 -25.83 -12.54 -12.28
C VAL A 412 -26.12 -13.32 -13.56
N ASP A 413 -27.34 -13.26 -14.09
CA ASP A 413 -27.73 -14.01 -15.29
C ASP A 413 -26.94 -13.58 -16.54
N ARG A 414 -26.81 -12.27 -16.78
CA ARG A 414 -26.38 -11.74 -18.09
C ARG A 414 -25.04 -11.01 -18.12
N HIS A 415 -24.58 -10.44 -17.02
CA HIS A 415 -23.47 -9.48 -17.03
C HIS A 415 -22.24 -9.94 -16.26
N LEU A 416 -22.41 -10.80 -15.26
CA LEU A 416 -21.35 -11.22 -14.35
C LEU A 416 -20.35 -12.16 -15.05
N LYS A 417 -19.14 -11.66 -15.27
CA LYS A 417 -18.04 -12.37 -15.94
C LYS A 417 -17.04 -12.98 -14.97
N GLN A 418 -16.82 -12.33 -13.82
CA GLN A 418 -15.83 -12.78 -12.85
C GLN A 418 -16.37 -12.74 -11.42
N VAL A 419 -16.11 -13.82 -10.68
CA VAL A 419 -16.36 -13.88 -9.23
C VAL A 419 -15.07 -14.25 -8.51
N VAL A 420 -14.66 -13.44 -7.54
CA VAL A 420 -13.49 -13.68 -6.69
C VAL A 420 -13.97 -13.84 -5.25
N VAL A 421 -13.75 -14.99 -4.63
CA VAL A 421 -14.05 -15.24 -3.21
C VAL A 421 -12.73 -15.44 -2.48
N ARG A 422 -12.40 -14.53 -1.57
CA ARG A 422 -11.27 -14.64 -0.65
C ARG A 422 -11.69 -15.34 0.64
N ASN A 423 -10.73 -16.00 1.29
CA ASN A 423 -10.92 -16.78 2.51
C ASN A 423 -11.96 -17.91 2.35
N TYR A 424 -12.01 -18.55 1.18
CA TYR A 424 -12.88 -19.68 0.91
C TYR A 424 -12.45 -20.90 1.72
N SER A 425 -13.30 -21.37 2.62
CA SER A 425 -13.02 -22.49 3.52
C SER A 425 -13.34 -23.86 2.92
N GLY A 426 -14.14 -23.91 1.85
CA GLY A 426 -14.66 -25.14 1.24
C GLY A 426 -15.68 -25.92 2.09
N LYS A 427 -16.10 -25.35 3.22
CA LYS A 427 -17.22 -25.87 4.02
C LYS A 427 -18.55 -25.69 3.27
N LYS A 428 -19.60 -26.38 3.73
CA LYS A 428 -20.95 -26.35 3.14
C LYS A 428 -21.47 -24.93 2.82
N PRO A 429 -21.39 -23.92 3.72
CA PRO A 429 -21.87 -22.56 3.41
C PRO A 429 -21.12 -21.92 2.24
N ASP A 430 -19.79 -21.91 2.28
CA ASP A 430 -18.95 -21.32 1.23
C ASP A 430 -19.13 -22.02 -0.12
N TYR A 431 -19.24 -23.34 -0.07
CA TYR A 431 -19.54 -24.15 -1.25
C TYR A 431 -20.91 -23.80 -1.84
N ASN A 432 -21.97 -23.75 -1.03
CA ASN A 432 -23.32 -23.41 -1.51
C ASN A 432 -23.36 -22.00 -2.10
N PHE A 433 -22.68 -21.06 -1.45
CA PHE A 433 -22.54 -19.69 -1.89
C PHE A 433 -21.87 -19.60 -3.27
N ALA A 434 -20.69 -20.21 -3.44
CA ALA A 434 -20.00 -20.20 -4.73
C ALA A 434 -20.79 -20.98 -5.79
N LYS A 435 -21.45 -22.09 -5.42
CA LYS A 435 -22.27 -22.88 -6.32
C LYS A 435 -23.45 -22.10 -6.88
N PHE A 436 -24.05 -21.19 -6.11
CA PHE A 436 -25.11 -20.33 -6.61
C PHE A 436 -24.70 -19.57 -7.88
N PHE A 437 -23.53 -18.94 -7.89
CA PHE A 437 -23.05 -18.21 -9.08
C PHE A 437 -22.74 -19.15 -10.24
N VAL A 438 -22.16 -20.32 -9.97
CA VAL A 438 -21.90 -21.33 -11.02
C VAL A 438 -23.18 -21.82 -11.71
N LEU A 439 -24.26 -21.98 -10.94
CA LEU A 439 -25.55 -22.47 -11.45
C LEU A 439 -26.39 -21.40 -12.14
N ASN A 440 -26.18 -20.12 -11.83
CA ASN A 440 -27.05 -19.03 -12.31
C ASN A 440 -26.36 -18.06 -13.28
N ALA A 441 -25.04 -17.93 -13.25
CA ALA A 441 -24.34 -16.96 -14.08
C ALA A 441 -23.97 -17.54 -15.46
N ARG A 442 -24.72 -17.13 -16.49
CA ARG A 442 -24.54 -17.63 -17.87
C ARG A 442 -23.39 -16.95 -18.60
N ALA A 443 -23.07 -15.72 -18.23
CA ALA A 443 -21.95 -14.95 -18.79
C ALA A 443 -20.61 -15.17 -18.05
N LEU A 444 -20.57 -16.07 -17.05
CA LEU A 444 -19.40 -16.26 -16.20
C LEU A 444 -18.22 -16.82 -17.00
N GLU A 445 -17.09 -16.12 -16.99
CA GLU A 445 -15.84 -16.52 -17.64
C GLU A 445 -14.88 -17.15 -16.63
N SER A 446 -14.79 -16.58 -15.42
CA SER A 446 -13.88 -17.08 -14.38
C SER A 446 -14.43 -16.95 -12.95
N MET A 447 -14.14 -17.95 -12.13
CA MET A 447 -14.36 -17.93 -10.69
C MET A 447 -13.05 -18.26 -9.97
N LYS A 448 -12.57 -17.33 -9.14
CA LYS A 448 -11.34 -17.49 -8.36
C LYS A 448 -11.69 -17.68 -6.89
N LEU A 449 -11.28 -18.80 -6.32
CA LEU A 449 -11.48 -19.12 -4.91
C LEU A 449 -10.11 -19.11 -4.23
N HIS A 450 -9.83 -18.06 -3.45
CA HIS A 450 -8.62 -18.00 -2.64
C HIS A 450 -8.86 -18.70 -1.32
N VAL A 451 -8.01 -19.67 -1.02
CA VAL A 451 -8.19 -20.57 0.11
C VAL A 451 -7.04 -20.37 1.08
N PRO A 452 -7.30 -20.12 2.39
CA PRO A 452 -6.30 -19.61 3.32
C PRO A 452 -5.46 -20.71 4.01
N PHE A 453 -5.59 -21.97 3.59
CA PHE A 453 -4.90 -23.11 4.19
C PHE A 453 -4.25 -23.97 3.11
N SER A 454 -3.31 -24.83 3.47
CA SER A 454 -2.74 -25.81 2.53
C SER A 454 -3.76 -26.88 2.18
N TRP A 455 -3.87 -27.23 0.89
CA TRP A 455 -4.71 -28.35 0.43
C TRP A 455 -3.92 -29.33 -0.42
N ASN A 456 -4.42 -30.56 -0.47
CA ASN A 456 -3.93 -31.59 -1.36
C ASN A 456 -4.70 -31.61 -2.69
N ASN A 457 -4.13 -32.31 -3.69
CA ASN A 457 -4.76 -32.48 -5.00
C ASN A 457 -6.11 -33.20 -4.93
N GLU A 458 -6.30 -34.07 -3.94
CA GLU A 458 -7.55 -34.80 -3.73
C GLU A 458 -8.69 -33.86 -3.34
N TRP A 459 -8.46 -32.98 -2.37
CA TRP A 459 -9.42 -31.96 -1.95
C TRP A 459 -9.80 -31.05 -3.12
N ARG A 460 -8.80 -30.58 -3.88
CA ARG A 460 -9.01 -29.73 -5.07
C ARG A 460 -9.87 -30.44 -6.12
N SER A 461 -9.60 -31.72 -6.36
CA SER A 461 -10.36 -32.54 -7.32
C SER A 461 -11.80 -32.73 -6.88
N ARG A 462 -12.02 -33.04 -5.60
CA ARG A 462 -13.38 -33.16 -5.01
C ARG A 462 -14.17 -31.85 -5.14
N GLN A 463 -13.55 -30.70 -4.86
CA GLN A 463 -14.22 -29.40 -5.00
C GLN A 463 -14.51 -29.07 -6.47
N ARG A 464 -13.57 -29.31 -7.38
CA ARG A 464 -13.75 -29.11 -8.82
C ARG A 464 -14.93 -29.93 -9.36
N ILE A 465 -14.99 -31.24 -9.09
CA ILE A 465 -16.08 -32.11 -9.58
C ILE A 465 -17.44 -31.56 -9.16
N LYS A 466 -17.57 -31.12 -7.90
CA LYS A 466 -18.81 -30.54 -7.37
C LYS A 466 -19.21 -29.23 -8.05
N MET A 467 -18.23 -28.43 -8.50
CA MET A 467 -18.40 -27.15 -9.18
C MET A 467 -18.57 -27.29 -10.70
N VAL A 468 -18.16 -28.40 -11.33
CA VAL A 468 -18.30 -28.60 -12.79
C VAL A 468 -19.69 -29.06 -13.18
N LYS A 469 -20.40 -29.73 -12.28
CA LYS A 469 -21.71 -30.29 -12.59
C LYS A 469 -22.77 -29.18 -12.71
N ASN A 470 -23.49 -29.16 -13.83
CA ASN A 470 -24.62 -28.26 -14.13
C ASN A 470 -24.29 -26.75 -14.20
N ARG A 471 -23.12 -26.38 -14.73
CA ARG A 471 -22.78 -24.95 -14.90
C ARG A 471 -23.73 -24.27 -15.87
N ALA A 472 -24.13 -23.04 -15.55
CA ALA A 472 -24.85 -22.16 -16.46
C ALA A 472 -23.98 -21.71 -17.64
N SER A 473 -22.69 -21.42 -17.38
CA SER A 473 -21.69 -21.10 -18.40
C SER A 473 -20.79 -22.33 -18.67
N PRO A 474 -20.80 -22.88 -19.90
CA PRO A 474 -19.99 -24.05 -20.26
C PRO A 474 -18.49 -23.79 -20.16
N ASN A 475 -18.05 -22.56 -20.47
CA ASN A 475 -16.65 -22.17 -20.56
C ASN A 475 -16.11 -21.53 -19.27
N ALA A 476 -16.93 -21.39 -18.23
CA ALA A 476 -16.49 -20.81 -16.97
C ALA A 476 -15.35 -21.63 -16.35
N LEU A 477 -14.23 -20.97 -16.04
CA LEU A 477 -13.07 -21.60 -15.41
C LEU A 477 -13.09 -21.37 -13.89
N VAL A 478 -12.93 -22.44 -13.11
CA VAL A 478 -12.88 -22.37 -11.63
C VAL A 478 -11.45 -22.63 -11.16
N TYR A 479 -10.84 -21.58 -10.60
CA TYR A 479 -9.49 -21.57 -10.06
C TYR A 479 -9.51 -21.63 -8.54
N PHE A 480 -8.54 -22.37 -7.98
CA PHE A 480 -8.27 -22.44 -6.55
C PHE A 480 -6.84 -21.94 -6.37
N GLU A 481 -6.67 -20.84 -5.64
CA GLU A 481 -5.41 -20.12 -5.48
C GLU A 481 -5.01 -20.09 -4.00
N GLY A 482 -3.77 -20.51 -3.70
CA GLY A 482 -3.20 -20.55 -2.34
C GLY A 482 -3.05 -19.17 -1.71
N ALA A 483 -2.87 -19.15 -0.39
CA ALA A 483 -2.21 -18.02 0.23
C ALA A 483 -0.76 -17.97 -0.31
N GLU A 484 -0.41 -16.89 -0.99
CA GLU A 484 1.00 -16.52 -1.23
C GLU A 484 1.65 -16.11 0.09
#